data_AF-A0AAV0GC61-F1
#
_entry.id   AF-A0AAV0GC61-F1
#
_cell.length_a   1.000
_cell.length_b   1.000
_cell.length_c   1.000
_cell.angle_alpha   90.00
_cell.angle_beta   90.00
_cell.angle_gamma   90.00
#
_symmetry.space_group_name_H-M   'P 1'
#
loop_
_entity.id
_entity.type
_entity.pdbx_description
1 polymer ?
#
loop_
_entity_poly.entity_id
_entity_poly.type
_entity_poly.pdbx_seq_one_letter_code
_entity_poly.pdbx_strand_id
1 'polypeptide(L)'
;MKSLRDRVKRLKGSGEFVTSEFDRYLNEQLGEEEDDMDALSWWAINGHRFPIVSRMARDILAIPLSTVASESAFSAGGRHLDPFRSSLTPKMVQALVCVQDWIRLFE
;
A
#
# COMPACT_ATOMS: atom_id res chain seq x y z
N MET A 1 -20.54 4.72 -50.10
CA MET A 1 -19.39 4.41 -49.23
C MET A 1 -19.86 4.53 -47.78
N LYS A 2 -20.27 3.42 -47.13
CA LYS A 2 -20.79 3.45 -45.75
C LYS A 2 -19.68 3.96 -44.84
N SER A 3 -19.93 5.08 -44.17
CA SER A 3 -18.90 5.94 -43.61
C SER A 3 -18.16 5.21 -42.50
N LEU A 4 -16.85 5.43 -42.37
CA LEU A 4 -16.06 5.02 -41.20
C LEU A 4 -16.73 5.45 -39.88
N ARG A 5 -17.52 6.54 -39.90
CA ARG A 5 -18.39 6.98 -38.79
C ARG A 5 -19.45 5.95 -38.41
N ASP A 6 -20.00 5.20 -39.36
CA ASP A 6 -21.01 4.14 -39.12
C ASP A 6 -20.38 2.86 -38.54
N ARG A 7 -19.06 2.68 -38.72
CA ARG A 7 -18.29 1.59 -38.07
C ARG A 7 -17.94 1.96 -36.64
N VAL A 8 -17.51 3.21 -36.39
CA VAL A 8 -17.25 3.71 -35.04
C VAL A 8 -18.52 3.71 -34.18
N LYS A 9 -19.68 4.10 -34.74
CA LYS A 9 -20.97 4.02 -34.04
C LYS A 9 -21.42 2.59 -33.74
N ARG A 10 -21.08 1.61 -34.58
CA ARG A 10 -21.40 0.19 -34.35
C ARG A 10 -20.53 -0.45 -33.27
N LEU A 11 -19.25 -0.07 -33.17
CA LEU A 11 -18.38 -0.54 -32.09
C LEU A 11 -18.77 0.04 -30.72
N LYS A 12 -19.47 1.17 -30.69
CA LYS A 12 -20.02 1.77 -29.46
C LYS A 12 -21.34 1.14 -29.01
N GLY A 13 -21.89 0.17 -29.76
CA GLY A 13 -23.24 -0.36 -29.59
C GLY A 13 -23.37 -1.83 -29.20
N SER A 14 -22.28 -2.53 -28.85
CA SER A 14 -22.37 -3.96 -28.54
C SER A 14 -21.24 -4.46 -27.63
N GLY A 15 -21.02 -3.76 -26.53
CA GLY A 15 -20.25 -4.27 -25.42
C GLY A 15 -20.90 -3.73 -24.16
N GLU A 16 -21.59 -4.58 -23.42
CA GLU A 16 -21.77 -4.35 -21.99
C GLU A 16 -20.33 -4.20 -21.47
N PHE A 17 -19.90 -2.95 -21.26
CA PHE A 17 -18.56 -2.67 -20.79
C PHE A 17 -18.54 -3.27 -19.39
N VAL A 18 -17.90 -4.43 -19.24
CA VAL A 18 -17.67 -5.00 -17.92
C VAL A 18 -16.78 -4.00 -17.22
N THR A 19 -17.39 -3.10 -16.45
CA THR A 19 -16.66 -2.10 -15.67
C THR A 19 -15.78 -2.87 -14.70
N SER A 20 -14.47 -2.64 -14.76
CA SER A 20 -13.58 -3.32 -13.83
C SER A 20 -13.84 -2.80 -12.41
N GLU A 21 -13.46 -3.59 -11.40
CA GLU A 21 -13.50 -3.14 -10.02
C GLU A 21 -12.75 -1.80 -9.84
N PHE A 22 -11.63 -1.65 -10.54
CA PHE A 22 -10.83 -0.42 -10.56
C PHE A 22 -11.59 0.74 -11.20
N ASP A 23 -12.25 0.52 -12.35
CA ASP A 23 -13.09 1.56 -12.97
C ASP A 23 -14.21 1.98 -12.02
N ARG A 24 -14.83 1.03 -11.33
CA ARG A 24 -15.88 1.35 -10.33
C ARG A 24 -15.33 2.17 -9.17
N TYR A 25 -14.12 1.86 -8.69
CA TYR A 25 -13.45 2.64 -7.64
C TYR A 25 -13.17 4.07 -8.11
N LEU A 26 -12.61 4.24 -9.31
CA LEU A 26 -12.30 5.57 -9.87
C LEU A 26 -13.53 6.44 -10.12
N ASN A 27 -14.68 5.83 -10.37
CA ASN A 27 -15.95 6.54 -10.60
C ASN A 27 -16.78 6.70 -9.32
N GLU A 28 -16.28 6.27 -8.16
CA GLU A 28 -17.00 6.43 -6.91
C GLU A 28 -16.98 7.90 -6.48
N GLN A 29 -18.16 8.43 -6.12
CA GLN A 29 -18.27 9.73 -5.48
C GLN A 29 -17.78 9.57 -4.04
N LEU A 30 -16.57 10.05 -3.76
CA LEU A 30 -16.10 10.23 -2.40
C LEU A 30 -16.99 11.29 -1.72
N GLY A 31 -17.38 11.03 -0.47
CA GLY A 31 -18.10 11.99 0.36
C GLY A 31 -17.23 13.20 0.71
N GLU A 32 -17.68 14.02 1.66
CA GLU A 32 -16.82 15.09 2.19
C GLU A 32 -15.53 14.48 2.75
N GLU A 33 -14.38 15.00 2.29
CA GLU A 33 -13.07 14.58 2.77
C GLU A 33 -12.98 14.91 4.27
N GLU A 34 -12.93 13.88 5.11
CA GLU A 34 -12.54 14.07 6.51
C GLU A 34 -11.02 14.32 6.53
N ASP A 35 -10.62 15.51 6.99
CA ASP A 35 -9.22 15.99 7.03
C ASP A 35 -8.24 15.01 7.72
N ASP A 36 -8.75 14.08 8.56
CA ASP A 36 -7.97 13.11 9.33
C ASP A 36 -8.23 11.64 8.93
N MET A 37 -8.76 11.38 7.73
CA MET A 37 -9.05 10.02 7.30
C MET A 37 -7.78 9.17 7.11
N ASP A 38 -7.62 8.14 7.95
CA ASP A 38 -6.58 7.12 7.74
C ASP A 38 -6.92 6.24 6.52
N ALA A 39 -6.07 6.31 5.50
CA ALA A 39 -6.24 5.58 4.25
C ALA A 39 -6.29 4.06 4.47
N LEU A 40 -5.49 3.51 5.38
CA LEU A 40 -5.50 2.07 5.67
C LEU A 40 -6.81 1.65 6.34
N SER A 41 -7.32 2.43 7.29
CA SER A 41 -8.63 2.23 7.91
C SER A 41 -9.76 2.31 6.89
N TRP A 42 -9.71 3.25 5.94
CA TRP A 42 -10.71 3.34 4.88
C TRP A 42 -10.75 2.08 4.01
N TRP A 43 -9.57 1.56 3.62
CA TRP A 43 -9.46 0.32 2.85
C TRP A 43 -9.87 -0.92 3.66
N ALA A 44 -9.66 -0.92 4.98
CA ALA A 44 -10.14 -1.99 5.86
C ALA A 44 -11.69 -2.05 5.88
N ILE A 45 -12.36 -0.90 5.90
CA ILE A 45 -13.83 -0.81 5.89
C ILE A 45 -14.38 -1.14 4.50
N ASN A 46 -13.81 -0.54 3.44
CA ASN A 46 -14.33 -0.64 2.08
C ASN A 46 -13.78 -1.83 1.28
N GLY A 47 -12.86 -2.61 1.84
CA GLY A 47 -12.22 -3.73 1.14
C GLY A 47 -13.18 -4.81 0.66
N HIS A 48 -14.32 -4.99 1.35
CA HIS A 48 -15.38 -5.90 0.88
C HIS A 48 -16.04 -5.44 -0.43
N ARG A 49 -16.09 -4.12 -0.66
CA ARG A 49 -16.59 -3.51 -1.90
C ARG A 49 -15.54 -3.61 -2.99
N PHE A 50 -14.26 -3.57 -2.63
CA PHE A 50 -13.13 -3.54 -3.56
C PHE A 50 -12.07 -4.59 -3.20
N PRO A 51 -12.34 -5.89 -3.35
CA PRO A 51 -11.46 -6.95 -2.87
C PRO A 51 -10.09 -7.03 -3.57
N ILE A 52 -9.98 -6.63 -4.85
CA ILE A 52 -8.71 -6.63 -5.59
C ILE A 52 -7.97 -5.32 -5.36
N VAL A 53 -8.67 -4.18 -5.49
CA VAL A 53 -8.06 -2.85 -5.35
C VAL A 53 -7.61 -2.60 -3.91
N SER A 54 -8.37 -3.06 -2.90
CA SER A 54 -7.95 -2.94 -1.49
C SER A 54 -6.67 -3.70 -1.16
N ARG A 55 -6.44 -4.86 -1.78
CA ARG A 55 -5.18 -5.60 -1.61
C ARG A 55 -4.02 -4.83 -2.22
N MET A 56 -4.20 -4.31 -3.45
CA MET A 56 -3.19 -3.48 -4.10
C MET A 56 -2.91 -2.21 -3.29
N ALA A 57 -3.94 -1.53 -2.82
CA ALA A 57 -3.80 -0.31 -2.03
C ALA A 57 -3.07 -0.57 -0.71
N ARG A 58 -3.38 -1.67 0.00
CA ARG A 58 -2.64 -2.06 1.21
C ARG A 58 -1.16 -2.30 0.92
N ASP A 59 -0.85 -3.00 -0.17
CA ASP A 59 0.54 -3.29 -0.53
C ASP A 59 1.31 -2.02 -0.90
N ILE A 60 0.67 -1.06 -1.57
CA ILE A 60 1.25 0.24 -1.94
C ILE A 60 1.43 1.15 -0.71
N LEU A 61 0.41 1.24 0.15
CA LEU A 61 0.42 2.11 1.34
C LEU A 61 1.36 1.60 2.44
N ALA A 62 1.67 0.31 2.46
CA ALA A 62 2.63 -0.27 3.39
C ALA A 62 4.10 0.08 3.06
N ILE A 63 4.37 0.67 1.89
CA ILE A 63 5.72 1.06 1.49
C ILE A 63 6.13 2.31 2.29
N PRO A 64 7.24 2.27 3.05
CA PRO A 64 7.72 3.44 3.77
C PRO A 64 8.06 4.56 2.78
N LEU A 65 7.43 5.73 2.92
CA LEU A 65 7.63 6.88 2.03
C LEU A 65 8.98 7.58 2.21
N SER A 66 9.73 7.28 3.28
CA SER A 66 11.03 7.89 3.55
C SER A 66 12.09 6.89 3.98
N THR A 67 13.34 7.21 3.63
CA THR A 67 14.54 6.53 4.14
C THR A 67 14.78 6.78 5.63
N VAL A 68 14.05 7.72 6.25
CA VAL A 68 14.16 8.03 7.69
C VAL A 68 13.81 6.81 8.55
N ALA A 69 12.90 5.94 8.10
CA ALA A 69 12.60 4.68 8.79
C ALA A 69 13.84 3.75 8.82
N SER A 70 14.56 3.63 7.71
CA SER A 70 15.81 2.86 7.65
C SER A 70 16.95 3.52 8.43
N GLU A 71 17.04 4.85 8.45
CA GLU A 71 18.05 5.58 9.24
C GLU A 71 17.79 5.46 10.74
N SER A 72 16.53 5.47 11.17
CA SER A 72 16.13 5.23 12.56
C SER A 72 16.50 3.82 13.03
N ALA A 73 16.22 2.80 12.21
CA ALA A 73 16.63 1.42 12.48
C ALA A 73 18.16 1.28 12.57
N PHE A 74 18.90 1.96 11.69
CA PHE A 74 20.37 1.96 11.70
C PHE A 74 20.95 2.69 12.93
N SER A 75 20.35 3.82 13.31
CA SER A 75 20.73 4.58 14.52
C SER A 75 20.41 3.82 15.82
N ALA A 76 19.31 3.07 15.85
CA ALA A 76 19.00 2.16 16.96
C ALA A 76 20.01 1.01 17.07
N GLY A 77 20.50 0.49 15.93
CA GLY A 77 21.59 -0.48 15.87
C GLY A 77 22.90 0.06 16.48
N GLY A 78 23.24 1.32 16.22
CA GLY A 78 24.41 1.97 16.82
C GLY A 78 24.36 2.11 18.36
N ARG A 79 23.16 2.14 18.96
CA ARG A 79 22.97 2.21 20.42
C ARG A 79 22.95 0.85 21.11
N HIS A 80 22.64 -0.25 20.40
CA HIS A 80 22.70 -1.62 20.94
C HIS A 80 24.10 -2.24 20.85
N LEU A 81 24.99 -1.64 20.07
CA LEU A 81 26.40 -1.98 20.00
C LEU A 81 27.18 -1.15 21.04
N ASP A 82 26.95 -1.43 22.32
CA ASP A 82 27.90 -1.03 23.37
C ASP A 82 29.30 -1.59 23.00
N PRO A 83 30.40 -0.81 23.13
CA PRO A 83 31.77 -1.31 23.00
C PRO A 83 32.02 -2.66 23.71
N PHE A 84 31.28 -2.97 24.77
CA PHE A 84 31.33 -4.23 25.53
C PHE A 84 30.64 -5.44 24.85
N ARG A 85 29.94 -5.30 23.71
CA ARG A 85 29.30 -6.41 22.96
C ARG A 85 29.80 -6.57 21.51
N SER A 86 31.04 -6.17 21.26
CA SER A 86 31.72 -6.18 19.94
C SER A 86 31.98 -7.56 19.31
N SER A 87 31.32 -8.64 19.78
CA SER A 87 31.44 -10.00 19.22
C SER A 87 30.17 -10.50 18.48
N LEU A 88 29.15 -9.65 18.29
CA LEU A 88 27.95 -10.07 17.55
C LEU A 88 28.22 -10.07 16.04
N THR A 89 27.90 -11.18 15.39
CA THR A 89 27.95 -11.24 13.94
C THR A 89 26.87 -10.32 13.35
N PRO A 90 27.07 -9.76 12.14
CA PRO A 90 26.06 -8.93 11.48
C PRO A 90 24.68 -9.60 11.40
N LYS A 91 24.65 -10.93 11.24
CA LYS A 91 23.44 -11.75 11.25
C LYS A 91 22.70 -11.70 12.60
N MET A 92 23.44 -11.74 13.71
CA MET A 92 22.85 -11.66 15.05
C MET A 92 22.28 -10.27 15.33
N VAL A 93 22.97 -9.21 14.88
CA VAL A 93 22.48 -7.83 14.99
C VAL A 93 21.19 -7.64 14.20
N GLN A 94 21.15 -8.12 12.95
CA GLN A 94 19.94 -8.09 12.12
C GLN A 94 18.78 -8.82 12.80
N ALA A 95 19.02 -10.03 13.33
CA ALA A 95 17.99 -10.79 14.03
C ALA A 95 17.44 -10.03 15.26
N LEU A 96 18.31 -9.40 16.05
CA LEU A 96 17.90 -8.62 17.23
C LEU A 96 17.08 -7.39 16.85
N VAL A 97 17.49 -6.65 15.81
CA VAL A 97 16.74 -5.48 15.31
C VAL A 97 15.36 -5.92 14.77
N CYS A 98 15.31 -6.96 13.93
CA CYS A 98 14.04 -7.48 13.41
C CYS A 98 13.09 -7.95 14.53
N VAL A 99 13.60 -8.67 15.54
CA VAL A 99 12.78 -9.13 16.67
C VAL A 99 12.28 -7.96 17.50
N GLN A 100 13.11 -6.95 17.74
CA GLN A 100 12.70 -5.74 18.47
C GLN A 100 11.62 -4.96 17.72
N ASP A 101 11.78 -4.77 16.40
CA ASP A 101 10.78 -4.10 15.58
C ASP A 101 9.47 -4.89 15.51
N TRP A 102 9.54 -6.22 15.43
CA TRP A 102 8.34 -7.06 15.50
C TRP A 102 7.62 -6.93 16.83
N ILE A 103 8.32 -7.01 17.97
CA ILE A 103 7.68 -6.89 19.29
C ILE A 103 6.95 -5.55 19.42
N ARG A 104 7.54 -4.45 18.94
CA ARG A 104 6.91 -3.12 18.96
C ARG A 104 5.68 -2.97 18.06
N LEU A 105 5.51 -3.81 17.05
CA LEU A 105 4.32 -3.80 16.18
C LEU A 105 3.13 -4.57 16.78
N PHE A 106 3.37 -5.38 17.82
CA PHE A 106 2.34 -6.19 18.49
C PHE A 106 1.88 -5.62 19.84
N GLU A 107 2.49 -4.52 20.30
CA GLU A 107 2.18 -3.82 21.55
C GLU A 107 1.52 -2.46 21.24
#